data_AF-K6U7T6-F1
#
_entry.id   AF-K6U7T6-F1
#
_cell.length_a   1.000
_cell.length_b   1.000
_cell.length_c   1.000
_cell.angle_alpha   90.00
_cell.angle_beta   90.00
_cell.angle_gamma   90.00
#
_symmetry.space_group_name_H-M   'P 1'
#
loop_
_entity.id
_entity.type
_entity.pdbx_description
1 polymer ?
#
loop_
_entity_poly.entity_id
_entity_poly.type
_entity_poly.pdbx_seq_one_letter_code
_entity_poly.pdbx_strand_id
1 'polypeptide(L)'
;MSVDRNISIRLLTNLDNFSDIIMILIKEGFSFSENGKIVSLSEDDTDDFNYMEFDSFSDVTEIFYNREKKGYINYIVIWDNNLNESFLVSCTTLEKIYGRYKNHYEVNFNIGHGIRIKGADRFTDFGIYLNKLIPIFVKNTICICEINCSDCDC
;
A
#
# COMPACT_ATOMS: atom_id res chain seq x y z
N MET A 1 -15.29 19.30 4.78
CA MET A 1 -14.70 18.90 3.49
C MET A 1 -13.71 17.81 3.82
N SER A 2 -13.85 16.63 3.23
CA SER A 2 -12.82 15.60 3.37
C SER A 2 -11.74 15.95 2.36
N VAL A 3 -10.47 15.74 2.70
CA VAL A 3 -9.38 15.83 1.74
C VAL A 3 -8.81 14.44 1.62
N ASP A 4 -8.98 13.80 0.46
CA ASP A 4 -8.36 12.51 0.19
C ASP A 4 -6.93 12.76 -0.27
N ARG A 5 -5.98 12.14 0.43
CA ARG A 5 -4.56 12.32 0.18
C ARG A 5 -3.98 11.05 -0.39
N ASN A 6 -3.21 11.18 -1.46
CA ASN A 6 -2.56 10.06 -2.08
C ASN A 6 -1.07 10.33 -2.24
N ILE A 7 -0.27 9.33 -1.90
CA ILE A 7 1.17 9.28 -2.19
C ILE A 7 1.37 8.11 -3.14
N SER A 8 1.70 8.39 -4.40
CA SER A 8 2.14 7.38 -5.37
C SER A 8 3.66 7.30 -5.36
N ILE A 9 4.20 6.09 -5.26
CA ILE A 9 5.64 5.84 -5.29
C ILE A 9 5.93 4.77 -6.34
N ARG A 10 6.77 5.12 -7.32
CA ARG A 10 7.26 4.14 -8.31
C ARG A 10 8.54 3.48 -7.81
N LEU A 11 8.50 2.16 -7.73
CA LEU A 11 9.52 1.34 -7.11
C LEU A 11 10.13 0.36 -8.12
N LEU A 12 11.45 0.24 -8.09
CA LEU A 12 12.20 -0.83 -8.76
C LEU A 12 12.78 -1.76 -7.70
N THR A 13 12.51 -3.06 -7.82
CA THR A 13 12.85 -4.02 -6.76
C THR A 13 13.22 -5.40 -7.29
N ASN A 14 13.95 -6.16 -6.48
CA ASN A 14 14.26 -7.58 -6.69
C ASN A 14 13.41 -8.52 -5.81
N LEU A 15 12.44 -7.96 -5.08
CA LEU A 15 11.38 -8.72 -4.42
C LEU A 15 10.52 -9.44 -5.45
N ASP A 16 9.87 -10.52 -5.05
CA ASP A 16 9.18 -11.43 -5.97
C ASP A 16 7.73 -10.98 -6.22
N ASN A 17 7.07 -10.35 -5.24
CA ASN A 17 5.68 -9.91 -5.35
C ASN A 17 5.34 -8.70 -4.43
N PHE A 18 4.12 -8.16 -4.54
CA PHE A 18 3.61 -7.09 -3.68
C PHE A 18 3.52 -7.49 -2.20
N SER A 19 3.22 -8.76 -1.88
CA SER A 19 3.13 -9.22 -0.49
C SER A 19 4.46 -9.05 0.27
N ASP A 20 5.60 -9.14 -0.43
CA ASP A 20 6.91 -8.86 0.16
C ASP A 20 7.05 -7.40 0.61
N ILE A 21 6.51 -6.46 -0.18
CA ILE A 21 6.50 -5.03 0.14
C ILE A 21 5.64 -4.80 1.40
N ILE A 22 4.46 -5.42 1.45
CA ILE A 22 3.57 -5.33 2.62
C ILE A 22 4.26 -5.91 3.86
N MET A 23 4.90 -7.07 3.77
CA MET A 23 5.63 -7.66 4.90
C MET A 23 6.76 -6.77 5.41
N ILE A 24 7.44 -6.05 4.52
CA ILE A 24 8.45 -5.05 4.91
C ILE A 24 7.80 -3.91 5.71
N LEU A 25 6.68 -3.36 5.24
CA LEU A 25 5.96 -2.30 5.95
C LEU A 25 5.54 -2.77 7.34
N ILE A 26 4.95 -3.97 7.45
CA ILE A 26 4.53 -4.53 8.75
C ILE A 26 5.71 -4.69 9.71
N LYS A 27 6.86 -5.18 9.23
CA LYS A 27 8.08 -5.32 10.05
C LYS A 27 8.65 -3.99 10.53
N GLU A 28 8.39 -2.89 9.82
CA GLU A 28 8.87 -1.54 10.14
C GLU A 28 7.81 -0.70 10.90
N GLY A 29 6.81 -1.37 11.49
CA GLY A 29 5.90 -0.77 12.47
C GLY A 29 4.51 -0.41 11.96
N PHE A 30 4.16 -0.80 10.74
CA PHE A 30 2.76 -0.86 10.32
C PHE A 30 2.11 -2.14 10.89
N SER A 31 0.79 -2.15 10.98
CA SER A 31 0.03 -3.35 11.35
C SER A 31 -1.12 -3.58 10.39
N PHE A 32 -1.62 -4.80 10.33
CA PHE A 32 -3.00 -5.03 9.89
C PHE A 32 -3.93 -4.39 10.93
N SER A 33 -5.22 -4.18 10.61
CA SER A 33 -6.13 -3.32 11.40
C SER A 33 -6.11 -3.62 12.90
N GLU A 34 -6.65 -2.70 13.73
CA GLU A 34 -6.62 -2.83 15.20
C GLU A 34 -7.11 -4.18 15.76
N ASN A 35 -8.01 -4.87 15.04
CA ASN A 35 -8.57 -6.17 15.39
C ASN A 35 -7.79 -7.38 14.82
N GLY A 36 -6.66 -7.15 14.15
CA GLY A 36 -5.82 -8.19 13.53
C GLY A 36 -6.37 -8.76 12.23
N LYS A 37 -7.52 -8.27 11.74
CA LYS A 37 -8.08 -8.67 10.45
C LYS A 37 -7.31 -8.04 9.30
N ILE A 38 -7.29 -8.71 8.16
CA ILE A 38 -6.64 -8.19 6.95
C ILE A 38 -7.73 -7.83 5.97
N VAL A 39 -7.78 -6.57 5.55
CA VAL A 39 -8.78 -6.09 4.59
C VAL A 39 -8.13 -5.95 3.22
N SER A 40 -8.62 -6.69 2.23
CA SER A 40 -8.07 -6.77 0.86
C SER A 40 -9.18 -7.04 -0.15
N LEU A 41 -8.90 -6.93 -1.46
CA LEU A 41 -9.79 -7.46 -2.50
C LEU A 41 -9.72 -8.99 -2.58
N SER A 42 -10.79 -9.60 -3.07
CA SER A 42 -10.80 -11.01 -3.46
C SER A 42 -10.08 -11.23 -4.80
N GLU A 43 -9.74 -12.48 -5.14
CA GLU A 43 -8.95 -12.77 -6.34
C GLU A 43 -9.63 -12.31 -7.64
N ASP A 44 -10.92 -12.57 -7.79
CA ASP A 44 -11.64 -12.34 -9.04
C ASP A 44 -12.36 -10.98 -9.08
N ASP A 45 -12.19 -10.16 -8.05
CA ASP A 45 -12.85 -8.85 -8.00
C ASP A 45 -12.24 -7.89 -9.03
N THR A 46 -13.08 -7.44 -9.96
CA THR A 46 -12.75 -6.40 -10.93
C THR A 46 -13.31 -5.04 -10.52
N ASP A 47 -14.06 -4.99 -9.42
CA ASP A 47 -14.65 -3.77 -8.87
C ASP A 47 -13.84 -3.34 -7.65
N ASP A 48 -13.18 -2.19 -7.74
CA ASP A 48 -12.17 -1.70 -6.77
C ASP A 48 -12.76 -1.28 -5.40
N PHE A 49 -14.02 -1.65 -5.13
CA PHE A 49 -14.78 -1.22 -3.95
C PHE A 49 -15.23 -2.38 -3.04
N ASN A 50 -15.07 -3.64 -3.44
CA ASN A 50 -15.60 -4.78 -2.70
C ASN A 50 -14.54 -5.49 -1.85
N TYR A 51 -14.14 -4.81 -0.77
CA TYR A 51 -13.15 -5.30 0.18
C TYR A 51 -13.70 -6.42 1.08
N MET A 52 -12.87 -7.43 1.33
CA MET A 52 -13.17 -8.56 2.21
C MET A 52 -12.17 -8.64 3.37
N GLU A 53 -12.61 -9.20 4.48
CA GLU A 53 -11.75 -9.53 5.62
C GLU A 53 -11.17 -10.94 5.49
N PHE A 54 -9.88 -11.07 5.77
CA PHE A 54 -9.13 -12.31 5.80
C PHE A 54 -8.50 -12.52 7.18
N ASP A 55 -8.40 -13.79 7.58
CA ASP A 55 -7.81 -14.20 8.86
C ASP A 55 -6.30 -14.43 8.78
N SER A 56 -5.77 -14.69 7.59
CA SER A 56 -4.35 -14.99 7.39
C SER A 56 -3.75 -14.23 6.22
N PHE A 57 -2.54 -13.70 6.45
CA PHE A 57 -1.78 -13.04 5.39
C PHE A 57 -1.27 -14.03 4.34
N SER A 58 -1.17 -15.33 4.66
CA SER A 58 -0.89 -16.36 3.66
C SER A 58 -1.94 -16.39 2.55
N ASP A 59 -3.21 -16.25 2.92
CA ASP A 59 -4.34 -16.36 1.98
C ASP A 59 -4.33 -15.14 1.05
N VAL A 60 -4.06 -13.97 1.63
CA VAL A 60 -3.93 -12.70 0.90
C VAL A 60 -2.70 -12.71 -0.02
N THR A 61 -1.62 -13.39 0.37
CA THR A 61 -0.42 -13.53 -0.46
C THR A 61 -0.71 -14.29 -1.76
N GLU A 62 -1.47 -15.38 -1.68
CA GLU A 62 -1.88 -16.14 -2.86
C GLU A 62 -2.76 -15.30 -3.78
N ILE A 63 -3.72 -14.56 -3.20
CA ILE A 63 -4.58 -13.63 -3.92
C ILE A 63 -3.75 -12.57 -4.66
N PHE A 64 -2.79 -11.93 -4.00
CA PHE A 64 -1.94 -10.91 -4.63
C PHE A 64 -1.17 -11.46 -5.81
N TYR A 65 -0.60 -12.66 -5.67
CA TYR A 65 0.16 -13.30 -6.72
C TYR A 65 -0.71 -13.62 -7.95
N ASN A 66 -1.92 -14.16 -7.74
CA ASN A 66 -2.83 -14.49 -8.82
C ASN A 66 -3.35 -13.23 -9.54
N ARG A 67 -3.66 -12.17 -8.78
CA ARG A 67 -4.06 -10.87 -9.33
C ARG A 67 -2.95 -10.20 -10.13
N GLU A 68 -1.71 -10.19 -9.63
CA GLU A 68 -0.55 -9.66 -10.38
C GLU A 68 -0.36 -10.36 -11.72
N LYS A 69 -0.48 -11.70 -11.74
CA LYS A 69 -0.40 -12.48 -12.98
C LYS A 69 -1.47 -12.14 -14.01
N LYS A 70 -2.67 -11.82 -13.53
CA LYS A 70 -3.79 -11.36 -14.38
C LYS A 70 -3.66 -9.89 -14.78
N GLY A 71 -2.68 -9.15 -14.24
CA GLY A 71 -2.50 -7.72 -14.46
C GLY A 71 -3.49 -6.85 -13.68
N TYR A 72 -4.10 -7.39 -12.64
CA TYR A 72 -5.05 -6.67 -11.79
C TYR A 72 -4.34 -5.90 -10.68
N ILE A 73 -5.00 -4.84 -10.20
CA ILE A 73 -4.51 -4.03 -9.09
C ILE A 73 -4.73 -4.79 -7.78
N ASN A 74 -3.72 -4.80 -6.93
CA ASN A 74 -3.84 -5.30 -5.56
C ASN A 74 -4.17 -4.17 -4.60
N TYR A 75 -4.92 -4.48 -3.54
CA TYR A 75 -5.25 -3.54 -2.48
C TYR A 75 -5.15 -4.21 -1.13
N ILE A 76 -4.71 -3.45 -0.13
CA ILE A 76 -4.72 -3.85 1.27
C ILE A 76 -4.82 -2.64 2.18
N VAL A 77 -5.54 -2.78 3.28
CA VAL A 77 -5.55 -1.76 4.33
C VAL A 77 -4.51 -2.11 5.38
N ILE A 78 -3.64 -1.14 5.67
CA ILE A 78 -2.70 -1.19 6.81
C ILE A 78 -2.91 0.01 7.73
N TRP A 79 -2.51 -0.13 8.98
CA TRP A 79 -2.65 0.86 10.01
C TRP A 79 -1.27 1.27 10.56
N ASP A 80 -1.13 2.55 10.86
CA ASP A 80 0.05 3.10 11.52
C ASP A 80 -0.31 3.57 12.92
N ASN A 81 0.17 2.85 13.94
CA ASN A 81 -0.14 3.17 15.34
C ASN A 81 0.48 4.50 15.80
N ASN A 82 1.59 4.96 15.19
CA ASN A 82 2.25 6.19 15.60
C ASN A 82 1.54 7.42 15.03
N LEU A 83 1.03 7.30 13.80
CA LEU A 83 0.24 8.35 13.15
C LEU A 83 -1.24 8.26 13.53
N ASN A 84 -1.69 7.12 14.06
CA ASN A 84 -3.10 6.81 14.33
C ASN A 84 -3.95 6.98 13.05
N GLU A 85 -3.45 6.45 11.94
CA GLU A 85 -4.05 6.59 10.61
C GLU A 85 -4.03 5.28 9.81
N SER A 86 -5.06 5.11 8.97
CA SER A 86 -5.20 4.01 8.03
C SER A 86 -4.72 4.39 6.64
N PHE A 87 -4.07 3.44 5.98
CA PHE A 87 -3.59 3.54 4.61
C PHE A 87 -4.27 2.45 3.79
N LEU A 88 -5.01 2.84 2.77
CA LEU A 88 -5.35 1.94 1.68
C LEU A 88 -4.16 1.90 0.73
N VAL A 89 -3.43 0.79 0.75
CA VAL A 89 -2.25 0.58 -0.09
C VAL A 89 -2.68 -0.18 -1.32
N SER A 90 -2.44 0.37 -2.49
CA SER A 90 -2.64 -0.33 -3.75
C SER A 90 -1.33 -0.51 -4.51
N CYS A 91 -1.27 -1.55 -5.33
CA CYS A 91 -0.10 -1.83 -6.13
C CYS A 91 -0.50 -2.28 -7.54
N THR A 92 0.16 -1.65 -8.51
CA THR A 92 0.05 -1.99 -9.93
C THR A 92 1.42 -2.36 -10.45
N THR A 93 1.53 -3.53 -11.09
CA THR A 93 2.75 -3.93 -11.80
C THR A 93 2.86 -3.11 -13.08
N LEU A 94 3.97 -2.39 -13.22
CA LEU A 94 4.28 -1.59 -14.40
C LEU A 94 5.13 -2.37 -15.39
N GLU A 95 5.15 -1.92 -16.64
CA GLU A 95 6.04 -2.47 -17.65
C GLU A 95 7.51 -2.34 -17.21
N LYS A 96 8.23 -3.44 -17.36
CA LYS A 96 9.62 -3.55 -16.94
C LYS A 96 10.56 -3.25 -18.10
N ILE A 97 11.04 -2.01 -18.14
CA ILE A 97 12.08 -1.57 -19.08
C ILE A 97 13.50 -1.65 -18.48
N TYR A 98 13.63 -2.00 -17.20
CA TYR A 98 14.89 -1.99 -16.45
C TYR A 98 15.40 -3.40 -16.16
N GLY A 99 16.38 -3.87 -16.95
CA GLY A 99 16.90 -5.25 -16.86
C GLY A 99 17.60 -5.64 -15.54
N ARG A 100 17.97 -4.67 -14.70
CA ARG A 100 18.66 -4.93 -13.41
C ARG A 100 17.74 -5.37 -12.27
N TYR A 101 16.47 -4.99 -12.32
CA TYR A 101 15.49 -5.26 -11.26
C TYR A 101 14.60 -6.44 -11.66
N LYS A 102 13.93 -7.13 -10.74
CA LYS A 102 12.93 -8.15 -11.09
C LYS A 102 11.61 -7.50 -11.47
N ASN A 103 11.15 -6.54 -10.67
CA ASN A 103 9.83 -5.94 -10.76
C ASN A 103 9.89 -4.41 -10.75
N HIS A 104 8.88 -3.80 -11.38
CA HIS A 104 8.62 -2.37 -11.40
C HIS A 104 7.17 -2.16 -10.96
N TYR A 105 6.98 -1.43 -9.87
CA TYR A 105 5.66 -1.23 -9.26
C TYR A 105 5.34 0.25 -9.17
N GLU A 106 4.06 0.58 -9.30
CA GLU A 106 3.48 1.78 -8.71
C GLU A 106 2.75 1.37 -7.44
N VAL A 107 3.18 1.89 -6.30
CA VAL A 107 2.54 1.66 -4.99
C VAL A 107 1.90 2.96 -4.54
N ASN A 108 0.59 2.95 -4.38
CA ASN A 108 -0.19 4.09 -3.91
C ASN A 108 -0.54 3.91 -2.44
N PHE A 109 -0.40 4.98 -1.67
CA PHE A 109 -0.80 5.08 -0.28
C PHE A 109 -1.90 6.13 -0.18
N ASN A 110 -3.15 5.67 -0.13
CA ASN A 110 -4.29 6.53 0.03
C ASN A 110 -4.66 6.65 1.52
N ILE A 111 -4.57 7.87 2.02
CA ILE A 111 -4.69 8.22 3.44
C ILE A 111 -6.10 8.80 3.63
N GLY A 112 -6.99 8.02 4.26
CA GLY A 112 -8.35 8.48 4.59
C GLY A 112 -9.52 7.58 4.14
N HIS A 113 -9.29 6.55 3.32
CA HIS A 113 -10.35 5.63 2.89
C HIS A 113 -10.49 4.34 3.71
N GLY A 114 -9.56 4.01 4.59
CA GLY A 114 -9.74 2.90 5.54
C GLY A 114 -10.69 3.32 6.66
N ILE A 115 -12.01 3.15 6.45
CA ILE A 115 -13.12 3.32 7.40
C ILE A 115 -12.91 4.49 8.38
N ARG A 116 -13.52 5.66 8.13
CA ARG A 116 -13.47 6.88 8.98
C ARG A 116 -13.36 6.56 10.48
N ILE A 117 -12.13 6.46 11.00
CA ILE A 117 -11.90 6.36 12.43
C ILE A 117 -12.13 7.76 12.97
N LYS A 118 -13.05 7.85 13.94
CA LYS A 118 -13.61 9.08 14.48
C LYS A 118 -12.51 10.07 14.90
N GLY A 119 -12.51 11.26 14.29
CA GLY A 119 -12.08 12.50 14.93
C GLY A 119 -10.59 12.69 15.20
N ALA A 120 -9.68 11.98 14.53
CA ALA A 120 -8.26 12.34 14.56
C ALA A 120 -7.99 13.55 13.65
N ASP A 121 -7.27 14.55 14.16
CA ASP A 121 -6.75 15.65 13.35
C ASP A 121 -5.73 15.08 12.35
N ARG A 122 -6.05 15.16 11.05
CA ARG A 122 -5.20 14.63 9.97
C ARG A 122 -3.90 15.41 9.88
N PHE A 123 -2.78 14.73 9.63
CA PHE A 123 -1.54 15.43 9.32
C PHE A 123 -1.59 16.03 7.90
N THR A 124 -1.50 17.37 7.82
CA THR A 124 -1.56 18.11 6.56
C THR A 124 -0.24 18.14 5.78
N ASP A 125 0.85 17.65 6.35
CA ASP A 125 2.18 17.64 5.72
C ASP A 125 2.53 16.26 5.16
N PHE A 126 2.75 16.16 3.84
CA PHE A 126 3.24 14.94 3.19
C PHE A 126 4.59 14.47 3.72
N GLY A 127 5.43 15.41 4.21
CA GLY A 127 6.73 15.13 4.77
C GLY A 127 6.69 14.13 5.93
N ILE A 128 5.62 14.13 6.72
CA ILE A 128 5.45 13.18 7.83
C ILE A 128 5.39 11.74 7.32
N TYR A 129 4.57 11.48 6.29
CA TYR A 129 4.44 10.16 5.69
C TYR A 129 5.71 9.77 4.91
N LEU A 130 6.26 10.70 4.13
CA LEU A 130 7.45 10.44 3.32
C LEU A 130 8.69 10.13 4.19
N ASN A 131 8.86 10.84 5.31
CA ASN A 131 9.93 10.55 6.27
C ASN A 131 9.81 9.16 6.91
N LYS A 132 8.61 8.55 6.88
CA LYS A 132 8.41 7.17 7.32
C LYS A 132 8.61 6.16 6.20
N LEU A 133 7.97 6.38 5.05
CA LEU A 133 7.96 5.43 3.92
C LEU A 133 9.31 5.34 3.20
N ILE A 134 9.95 6.47 2.91
CA ILE A 134 11.19 6.50 2.11
C ILE A 134 12.32 5.71 2.78
N PRO A 135 12.63 5.91 4.09
CA PRO A 135 13.71 5.16 4.72
C PRO A 135 13.47 3.64 4.73
N ILE A 136 12.21 3.20 4.85
CA ILE A 136 11.85 1.78 4.81
C ILE A 136 12.25 1.17 3.47
N PHE A 137 11.88 1.79 2.36
CA PHE A 137 12.23 1.28 1.04
C PHE A 137 13.75 1.30 0.79
N VAL A 138 14.42 2.40 1.14
CA VAL A 138 15.87 2.54 0.94
C VAL A 138 16.65 1.49 1.75
N LYS A 139 16.30 1.27 3.02
CA LYS A 139 16.91 0.26 3.90
C LYS A 139 16.75 -1.16 3.36
N ASN A 140 15.63 -1.43 2.68
CA ASN A 140 15.33 -2.73 2.09
C ASN A 140 15.78 -2.85 0.62
N THR A 141 16.70 -1.99 0.17
CA THR A 141 17.28 -2.01 -1.19
C THR A 141 16.25 -1.88 -2.32
N ILE A 142 15.09 -1.27 -2.03
CA ILE A 142 14.08 -0.93 -3.01
C ILE A 142 14.43 0.47 -3.56
N CYS A 143 14.58 0.58 -4.88
CA CYS A 143 14.93 1.82 -5.54
C CYS A 143 13.66 2.63 -5.84
N ILE A 144 13.58 3.85 -5.31
CA ILE A 144 12.50 4.79 -5.59
C ILE A 144 12.85 5.60 -6.84
N CYS A 145 11.99 5.55 -7.84
CA CYS A 145 12.17 6.28 -9.10
C CYS A 145 11.46 7.63 -9.11
N GLU A 146 10.26 7.65 -8.53
CA GLU A 146 9.35 8.79 -8.61
C GLU A 146 8.46 8.76 -7.37
N ILE A 147 8.14 9.95 -6.86
CA ILE A 147 7.17 10.14 -5.78
C ILE A 147 6.25 11.27 -6.23
N ASN A 148 4.95 10.97 -6.29
CA ASN A 148 3.90 11.93 -6.58
C ASN A 148 2.97 12.04 -5.39
N CYS A 149 2.69 13.27 -4.96
CA CYS A 149 1.77 13.54 -3.85
C CYS A 149 0.61 14.38 -4.39
N SER A 150 -0.62 14.00 -4.04
CA SER A 150 -1.82 14.71 -4.47
C SER A 150 -2.84 14.79 -3.35
N ASP A 151 -3.43 15.96 -3.19
CA ASP A 151 -4.60 16.20 -2.33
C ASP A 151 -5.81 16.46 -3.24
N CYS A 152 -6.92 15.80 -2.95
CA CYS A 152 -8.20 16.01 -3.64
C CYS A 152 -9.26 16.42 -2.61
N ASP A 153 -9.97 17.53 -2.87
CA ASP A 153 -11.14 17.89 -2.09
C ASP A 153 -12.32 16.98 -2.45
N CYS A 154 -12.96 16.38 -1.43
CA CYS A 154 -14.11 15.50 -1.56
C CYS A 154 -15.25 15.78 -0.56
#